data_AF-A0A1V2RSU8-F1
#
_entry.id   AF-A0A1V2RSU8-F1
#
_cell.length_a   1.000
_cell.length_b   1.000
_cell.length_c   1.000
_cell.angle_alpha   90.00
_cell.angle_beta   90.00
_cell.angle_gamma   90.00
#
_symmetry.space_group_name_H-M   'P 1'
#
loop_
_entity.id
_entity.type
_entity.pdbx_description
1 polymer ?
#
loop_
_entity_poly.entity_id
_entity_poly.type
_entity_poly.pdbx_seq_one_letter_code
_entity_poly.pdbx_strand_id
1 'polypeptide(L)'
;MATFKYFFDPGSGTVLWAVGREAREVWDYAVDHNRLPVSQELRDELSRLVNWFDTSLNWDYPPDPGPWREAECRRFNEAALRAIDRLRTELGQGWQILNEFSELHEDPDLDRYEADPANFDRSNCQ
;
A
#
# COMPACT_ATOMS: atom_id res chain seq x y z
N MET A 1 -4.37 -0.95 24.35
CA MET A 1 -4.48 -1.71 23.08
C MET A 1 -4.09 -0.74 21.98
N ALA A 2 -3.09 -1.05 21.16
CA ALA A 2 -2.68 -0.14 20.08
C ALA A 2 -3.50 -0.42 18.82
N THR A 3 -4.01 0.62 18.18
CA THR A 3 -4.82 0.50 16.95
C THR A 3 -4.07 1.14 15.79
N PHE A 4 -3.88 0.39 14.71
CA PHE A 4 -3.28 0.84 13.47
C PHE A 4 -4.24 0.68 12.30
N LYS A 5 -4.24 1.64 11.38
CA LYS A 5 -4.81 1.47 10.03
C LYS A 5 -3.77 0.86 9.13
N TYR A 6 -4.20 -0.05 8.27
CA TYR A 6 -3.40 -0.65 7.21
C TYR A 6 -3.87 -0.10 5.86
N PHE A 7 -3.04 0.70 5.21
CA PHE A 7 -3.23 1.18 3.84
C PHE A 7 -1.90 1.72 3.32
N PHE A 8 -1.78 1.83 2.00
CA PHE A 8 -0.59 2.34 1.33
C PHE A 8 -0.76 3.81 0.98
N ASP A 9 0.29 4.61 1.25
CA ASP A 9 0.40 6.00 0.81
C ASP A 9 1.70 6.13 -0.01
N PRO A 10 1.65 6.65 -1.24
CA PRO A 10 2.80 6.69 -2.14
C PRO A 10 4.02 7.38 -1.52
N GLY A 11 5.19 6.72 -1.55
CA GLY A 11 6.44 7.26 -1.05
C GLY A 11 6.52 7.47 0.46
N SER A 12 5.52 7.00 1.23
CA SER A 12 5.47 7.18 2.68
C SER A 12 6.45 6.28 3.45
N GLY A 13 6.96 5.21 2.85
CA GLY A 13 7.85 4.27 3.51
C GLY A 13 7.15 3.32 4.50
N THR A 14 5.82 3.37 4.63
CA THR A 14 5.05 2.52 5.56
C THR A 14 3.69 2.11 5.02
N VAL A 15 3.08 1.11 5.66
CA VAL A 15 1.70 0.65 5.41
C VAL A 15 0.84 0.73 6.67
N LEU A 16 1.41 1.19 7.79
CA LEU A 16 0.77 1.17 9.10
C LEU A 16 0.72 2.57 9.70
N TRP A 17 -0.46 2.95 10.17
CA TRP A 17 -0.75 4.31 10.61
C TRP A 17 -1.40 4.33 11.98
N ALA A 18 -0.81 5.03 12.94
CA ALA A 18 -1.30 5.03 14.31
C ALA A 18 -2.61 5.81 14.48
N VAL A 19 -3.58 5.15 15.12
CA VAL A 19 -4.91 5.69 15.40
C VAL A 19 -5.03 6.10 16.86
N GLY A 20 -5.49 7.32 17.09
CA GLY A 20 -5.67 7.86 18.43
C GLY A 20 -4.38 8.40 19.05
N ARG A 21 -4.53 9.17 20.13
CA ARG A 21 -3.41 9.84 20.81
C ARG A 21 -2.44 8.83 21.43
N GLU A 22 -2.96 7.82 22.12
CA GLU A 22 -2.15 6.82 22.83
C GLU A 22 -1.18 6.07 21.90
N ALA A 23 -1.64 5.65 20.72
CA ALA A 23 -0.79 4.97 19.76
C ALA A 23 0.25 5.93 19.16
N ARG A 24 -0.14 7.17 18.83
CA ARG A 24 0.77 8.17 18.23
C ARG A 24 1.86 8.65 19.17
N GLU A 25 1.59 8.72 20.47
CA GLU A 25 2.62 9.07 21.47
C GLU A 25 3.78 8.05 21.52
N VAL A 26 3.51 6.79 21.17
CA VAL A 26 4.51 5.71 21.19
C VAL A 26 5.10 5.47 19.80
N TRP A 27 4.27 5.51 18.76
CA TRP A 27 4.60 5.03 17.41
C TRP A 27 4.73 6.13 16.36
N ASP A 28 4.44 7.39 16.73
CA ASP A 28 4.16 8.48 15.78
C ASP A 28 2.96 8.17 14.87
N TYR A 29 2.63 9.03 13.91
CA TYR A 29 1.56 8.79 12.95
C TYR A 29 1.93 7.69 11.94
N ALA A 30 3.12 7.78 11.34
CA ALA A 30 3.66 6.79 10.41
C ALA A 30 4.47 5.75 11.20
N VAL A 31 4.01 4.50 11.23
CA VAL A 31 4.63 3.46 12.05
C VAL A 31 5.88 2.90 11.36
N ASP A 32 7.03 2.98 12.03
CA ASP A 32 8.27 2.32 11.60
C ASP A 32 8.19 0.80 11.81
N HIS A 33 8.26 0.04 10.71
CA HIS A 33 8.17 -1.43 10.74
C HIS A 33 9.28 -2.07 11.57
N ASN A 34 10.45 -1.45 11.69
CA ASN A 34 11.58 -1.98 12.45
C ASN A 34 11.31 -2.01 13.96
N ARG A 35 10.34 -1.21 14.44
CA ARG A 35 9.96 -1.14 15.85
C ARG A 35 8.85 -2.15 16.19
N LEU A 36 8.21 -2.79 15.22
CA LEU A 36 7.11 -3.72 15.45
C LEU A 36 7.60 -5.01 16.14
N PRO A 37 6.91 -5.52 17.18
CA PRO A 37 7.28 -6.76 17.85
C PRO A 37 6.87 -8.02 17.05
N VAL A 38 7.17 -8.05 15.75
CA VAL A 38 6.94 -9.18 14.83
C VAL A 38 8.27 -9.73 14.30
N SER A 39 8.22 -10.88 13.63
CA SER A 39 9.38 -11.50 12.99
C SER A 39 10.08 -10.57 12.00
N GLN A 40 11.40 -10.73 11.84
CA GLN A 40 12.16 -9.98 10.84
C GLN A 40 11.62 -10.22 9.42
N GLU A 41 11.19 -11.45 9.14
CA GLU A 41 10.61 -11.84 7.85
C GLU A 41 9.36 -11.03 7.51
N LEU A 42 8.48 -10.78 8.49
CA LEU A 42 7.30 -9.95 8.27
C LEU A 42 7.68 -8.47 8.09
N ARG A 43 8.66 -7.95 8.84
CA ARG A 43 9.14 -6.57 8.64
C ARG A 43 9.67 -6.37 7.23
N ASP A 44 10.50 -7.30 6.76
CA ASP A 44 11.06 -7.26 5.41
C ASP A 44 9.95 -7.40 4.35
N GLU A 45 8.92 -8.20 4.62
CA GLU A 45 7.74 -8.30 3.74
C GLU A 45 6.98 -6.98 3.65
N LEU A 46 6.73 -6.29 4.78
CA LEU A 46 6.05 -5.00 4.78
C LEU A 46 6.87 -3.95 4.00
N SER A 47 8.19 -3.90 4.20
CA SER A 47 9.07 -3.01 3.43
C SER A 47 9.08 -3.35 1.93
N ARG A 48 9.07 -4.64 1.57
CA ARG A 48 8.93 -5.06 0.17
C ARG A 48 7.60 -4.64 -0.43
N LEU A 49 6.50 -4.75 0.33
CA LEU A 49 5.17 -4.34 -0.12
C LEU A 49 5.11 -2.83 -0.36
N VAL A 50 5.70 -2.00 0.51
CA VAL A 50 5.80 -0.55 0.27
C VAL A 50 6.52 -0.27 -1.04
N ASN A 51 7.73 -0.82 -1.19
CA ASN A 51 8.54 -0.59 -2.38
C ASN A 51 7.84 -1.10 -3.65
N TRP A 52 7.12 -2.22 -3.56
CA TRP A 52 6.36 -2.76 -4.67
C TRP A 52 5.20 -1.84 -5.01
N PHE A 53 4.39 -1.42 -4.02
CA PHE A 53 3.30 -0.46 -4.20
C PHE A 53 3.76 0.83 -4.89
N ASP A 54 4.91 1.37 -4.52
CA ASP A 54 5.43 2.58 -5.17
C ASP A 54 5.64 2.38 -6.68
N THR A 55 5.95 1.17 -7.16
CA THR A 55 6.05 0.89 -8.61
C THR A 55 4.70 0.86 -9.34
N SER A 56 3.57 0.88 -8.63
CA SER A 56 2.24 0.94 -9.23
C SER A 56 1.90 2.30 -9.85
N LEU A 57 2.68 3.34 -9.54
CA LEU A 57 2.41 4.70 -9.96
C LEU A 57 3.29 5.14 -11.11
N ASN A 58 2.73 6.02 -11.93
CA ASN A 58 3.50 6.82 -12.86
C ASN A 58 4.14 7.99 -12.10
N TRP A 59 5.41 7.86 -11.70
CA TRP A 59 6.10 8.92 -10.96
C TRP A 59 6.47 10.12 -11.81
N ASP A 60 6.53 9.97 -13.14
CA ASP A 60 6.79 11.10 -14.05
C ASP A 60 5.58 12.04 -14.10
N TYR A 61 4.37 11.46 -14.12
CA TYR A 61 3.11 12.21 -13.99
C TYR A 61 2.04 11.36 -13.29
N PRO A 62 1.87 11.50 -11.95
CA PRO A 62 0.92 10.67 -11.18
C PRO A 62 -0.53 10.66 -11.64
N PRO A 63 -1.05 11.72 -12.29
CA PRO A 63 -2.38 11.68 -12.88
C PRO A 63 -2.51 10.79 -14.13
N ASP A 64 -1.43 10.27 -14.71
CA ASP A 64 -1.50 9.31 -15.81
C ASP A 64 -1.64 7.86 -15.30
N PRO A 65 -2.07 6.92 -16.15
CA PRO A 65 -2.14 5.50 -15.81
C PRO A 65 -0.84 4.96 -15.23
N GLY A 66 -0.96 4.25 -14.12
CA GLY A 66 0.13 3.48 -13.54
C GLY A 66 0.52 2.29 -14.45
N PRO A 67 1.78 1.82 -14.41
CA PRO A 67 2.28 0.80 -15.34
C PRO A 67 1.78 -0.61 -15.06
N TRP A 68 1.01 -0.82 -13.98
CA TRP A 68 0.59 -2.15 -13.58
C TRP A 68 -0.58 -2.67 -14.40
N ARG A 69 -0.35 -3.85 -14.99
CA ARG A 69 -1.40 -4.67 -15.58
C ARG A 69 -2.17 -5.42 -14.50
N GLU A 70 -3.38 -5.85 -14.83
CA GLU A 70 -4.35 -6.48 -13.93
C GLU A 70 -3.76 -7.70 -13.22
N ALA A 71 -2.88 -8.45 -13.91
CA ALA A 71 -2.19 -9.59 -13.33
C ALA A 71 -1.25 -9.21 -12.17
N GLU A 72 -0.56 -8.06 -12.27
CA GLU A 72 0.33 -7.56 -11.23
C GLU A 72 -0.47 -6.98 -10.06
N CYS A 73 -1.53 -6.21 -10.36
CA CYS A 73 -2.47 -5.72 -9.36
C CYS A 73 -3.01 -6.86 -8.49
N ARG A 74 -3.45 -7.97 -9.09
CA ARG A 74 -3.93 -9.15 -8.35
C ARG A 74 -2.87 -9.76 -7.45
N ARG A 75 -1.64 -9.95 -7.96
CA ARG A 75 -0.54 -10.51 -7.16
C ARG A 75 -0.22 -9.64 -5.95
N PHE A 76 -0.24 -8.33 -6.13
CA PHE A 76 -0.03 -7.38 -5.05
C PHE A 76 -1.18 -7.41 -4.03
N ASN A 77 -2.44 -7.35 -4.49
CA ASN A 77 -3.61 -7.36 -3.61
C ASN A 77 -3.61 -8.60 -2.72
N GLU A 78 -3.34 -9.78 -3.28
CA GLU A 78 -3.24 -11.01 -2.51
C GLU A 78 -2.09 -10.94 -1.48
N ALA A 79 -0.94 -10.37 -1.84
CA ALA A 79 0.19 -10.23 -0.93
C ALA A 79 -0.11 -9.24 0.21
N ALA A 80 -0.74 -8.10 -0.09
CA ALA A 80 -1.16 -7.11 0.89
C ALA A 80 -2.16 -7.71 1.90
N LEU A 81 -3.17 -8.44 1.41
CA LEU A 81 -4.16 -9.10 2.27
C LEU A 81 -3.52 -10.18 3.15
N ARG A 82 -2.61 -11.00 2.60
CA ARG A 82 -1.85 -11.99 3.40
C ARG A 82 -1.02 -11.34 4.51
N ALA A 83 -0.40 -10.19 4.23
CA ALA A 83 0.38 -9.47 5.23
C ALA A 83 -0.48 -8.96 6.41
N ILE A 84 -1.73 -8.57 6.17
CA ILE A 84 -2.68 -8.19 7.23
C ILE A 84 -2.95 -9.38 8.15
N ASP A 85 -3.20 -10.57 7.59
CA ASP A 85 -3.47 -11.77 8.38
C ASP A 85 -2.23 -12.19 9.19
N ARG A 86 -1.03 -12.07 8.61
CA ARG A 86 0.23 -12.27 9.34
C ARG A 86 0.41 -11.28 10.48
N LEU A 87 0.18 -9.98 10.24
CA LEU A 87 0.25 -8.94 11.26
C LEU A 87 -0.68 -9.24 12.43
N ARG A 88 -1.94 -9.59 12.15
CA ARG A 88 -2.93 -9.96 13.18
C ARG A 88 -2.49 -11.19 13.98
N THR A 89 -1.89 -12.16 13.31
CA THR A 89 -1.41 -13.41 13.94
C THR A 89 -0.20 -13.15 14.84
N GLU A 90 0.82 -12.45 14.34
CA GLU A 90 2.09 -12.23 15.05
C GLU A 90 1.97 -11.20 16.18
N LEU A 91 1.18 -10.12 16.00
CA LEU A 91 0.93 -9.15 17.07
C LEU A 91 -0.05 -9.70 18.12
N GLY A 92 -1.01 -10.53 17.70
CA GLY A 92 -2.04 -11.07 18.58
C GLY A 92 -3.02 -10.03 19.11
N GLN A 93 -3.75 -10.40 20.17
CA GLN A 93 -4.93 -9.66 20.65
C GLN A 93 -4.64 -8.30 21.31
N GLY A 94 -3.37 -7.97 21.57
CA GLY A 94 -2.98 -6.67 22.14
C GLY A 94 -3.05 -5.49 21.16
N TRP A 95 -3.25 -5.80 19.87
CA TRP A 95 -3.26 -4.86 18.76
C TRP A 95 -4.52 -5.02 17.92
N GLN A 96 -4.97 -3.91 17.35
CA GLN A 96 -6.07 -3.87 16.39
C GLN A 96 -5.56 -3.35 15.06
N ILE A 97 -5.67 -4.16 14.01
CA ILE A 97 -5.32 -3.79 12.63
C ILE A 97 -6.60 -3.57 11.83
N LEU A 98 -6.90 -2.30 11.57
CA LEU A 98 -8.01 -1.87 10.72
C LEU A 98 -7.58 -1.95 9.26
N ASN A 99 -8.22 -2.82 8.48
CA ASN A 99 -7.96 -2.90 7.05
C ASN A 99 -8.64 -1.72 6.34
N GLU A 100 -7.86 -0.77 5.86
CA GLU A 100 -8.31 0.33 4.99
C GLU A 100 -7.64 0.26 3.61
N PHE A 101 -7.03 -0.88 3.28
CA PHE A 101 -6.46 -1.12 1.96
C PHE A 101 -7.58 -1.32 0.94
N SER A 102 -7.51 -0.52 -0.12
CA SER A 102 -8.33 -0.67 -1.31
C SER A 102 -7.56 -1.46 -2.35
N GLU A 103 -8.18 -2.51 -2.90
CA GLU A 103 -7.59 -3.31 -3.96
C GLU A 103 -7.26 -2.46 -5.18
N LEU A 104 -6.10 -2.74 -5.76
CA LEU A 104 -5.64 -2.13 -7.00
C LEU A 104 -6.23 -2.88 -8.20
N HIS A 105 -6.49 -2.13 -9.26
CA HIS A 105 -6.92 -2.66 -10.55
C HIS A 105 -6.11 -1.97 -11.65
N GLU A 106 -5.97 -2.65 -12.78
CA GLU A 106 -5.41 -2.01 -13.97
C GLU A 106 -6.20 -0.73 -14.29
N ASP A 107 -5.47 0.33 -14.65
CA ASP A 107 -6.10 1.54 -15.10
C ASP A 107 -6.78 1.29 -16.46
N PRO A 108 -8.09 1.57 -16.60
CA PRO A 108 -8.82 1.26 -17.82
C PRO A 108 -8.29 2.01 -19.06
N ASP A 109 -7.57 3.11 -18.85
CA ASP A 109 -6.97 3.90 -19.93
C ASP A 109 -5.52 3.50 -20.23
N LEU A 110 -4.94 2.50 -19.54
CA LEU A 110 -3.53 2.12 -19.70
C LEU A 110 -3.18 1.72 -21.14
N ASP A 111 -4.04 0.96 -21.82
CA ASP A 111 -3.83 0.59 -23.22
C ASP A 111 -3.79 1.82 -24.15
N ARG A 112 -4.62 2.83 -23.87
CA ARG A 112 -4.64 4.08 -24.64
C ARG A 112 -3.40 4.92 -24.35
N TYR A 113 -3.00 4.97 -23.09
CA TYR A 113 -1.79 5.65 -22.66
C TYR A 113 -0.55 5.03 -23.31
N GLU A 114 -0.38 3.71 -23.26
CA GLU A 114 0.78 3.03 -23.85
C GLU A 114 0.83 3.15 -25.38
N ALA A 115 -0.32 3.26 -26.05
CA ALA A 115 -0.39 3.41 -27.50
C ALA A 115 0.13 4.77 -28.00
N ASP A 116 -0.14 5.86 -27.27
CA ASP A 116 0.35 7.21 -27.60
C ASP A 116 0.47 8.09 -26.34
N PRO A 117 1.53 7.92 -25.52
CA PRO A 117 1.67 8.65 -24.26
C PRO A 117 1.78 10.17 -24.47
N ALA A 118 2.35 10.61 -25.59
CA ALA A 118 2.61 12.03 -25.85
C ALA A 118 1.34 12.85 -26.11
N ASN A 119 0.27 12.19 -26.55
CA ASN A 119 -1.02 12.83 -26.85
C ASN A 119 -2.16 12.31 -25.96
N PHE A 120 -1.84 11.61 -24.87
CA PHE A 120 -2.82 11.09 -23.94
C PHE A 120 -3.50 12.21 -23.14
N ASP A 121 -4.83 12.20 -23.09
CA ASP A 121 -5.64 13.11 -22.27
C ASP A 121 -6.87 12.37 -21.71
N ARG A 122 -6.89 12.19 -20.38
CA ARG A 122 -8.02 11.57 -19.65
C ARG A 122 -9.33 12.35 -19.80
N SER A 123 -9.27 13.64 -20.09
CA SER A 123 -10.44 14.53 -20.19
C SER A 123 -11.25 14.29 -21.48
N ASN A 124 -10.67 13.60 -22.46
CA ASN A 124 -11.27 13.39 -23.77
C ASN A 124 -12.08 12.08 -23.88
N CYS A 125 -12.37 11.42 -22.75
CA CYS A 125 -13.33 10.32 -22.66
C CYS A 125 -14.78 10.87 -22.71
N GLN A 126 -15.32 11.08 -23.92
CA GLN A 126 -16.76 11.23 -24.16
C GLN A 126 -17.32 9.97 -24.81
#